data_AF-A0A914JNJ4-F1
#
_entry.id   AF-A0A914JNJ4-F1
#
_cell.length_a   1.000
_cell.length_b   1.000
_cell.length_c   1.000
_cell.angle_alpha   90.00
_cell.angle_beta   90.00
_cell.angle_gamma   90.00
#
_symmetry.space_group_name_H-M   'P 1'
#
loop_
_entity.id
_entity.type
_entity.pdbx_description
1 polymer ?
#
loop_
_entity_poly.entity_id
_entity_poly.type
_entity_poly.pdbx_seq_one_letter_code
_entity_poly.pdbx_strand_id
1 'polypeptide(L)'
;MVSLLTYIFVAIFGSSSWLSTNAVWMELSLMVESLPEGWSLPSYLSAVVQIACIGPLLYSIIHKCTDYDIPKAPVIQALLVFCTACQLALAFLWDRQMYIFGQERSVALIIIMFFMALVNATSNVL
;
A
#
# COMPACT_ATOMS: atom_id res chain seq x y z
N MET A 1 0.26 -5.22 34.21
CA MET A 1 0.23 -6.39 33.30
C MET A 1 -0.66 -6.03 32.14
N VAL A 2 -0.17 -6.15 30.90
CA VAL A 2 -0.98 -5.92 29.70
C VAL A 2 -1.98 -7.08 29.58
N SER A 3 -3.25 -6.78 29.31
CA SER A 3 -4.29 -7.82 29.19
C SER A 3 -4.13 -8.62 27.90
N LEU A 4 -4.56 -9.89 27.89
CA LEU A 4 -4.60 -10.72 26.67
C LEU A 4 -5.40 -10.04 25.55
N LEU A 5 -6.47 -9.32 25.91
CA LEU A 5 -7.29 -8.57 24.96
C LEU A 5 -6.49 -7.46 24.27
N THR A 6 -5.66 -6.73 25.01
CA THR A 6 -4.77 -5.72 24.45
C THR A 6 -3.76 -6.34 23.49
N TYR A 7 -3.22 -7.52 23.81
CA TYR A 7 -2.34 -8.25 22.89
C TYR A 7 -3.02 -8.62 21.57
N ILE A 8 -4.25 -9.12 21.65
CA ILE A 8 -5.04 -9.47 20.46
C ILE A 8 -5.27 -8.23 19.58
N PHE A 9 -5.67 -7.10 20.18
CA PHE A 9 -5.88 -5.87 19.42
C PHE A 9 -4.59 -5.36 18.77
N VAL A 10 -3.46 -5.41 19.47
CA VAL A 10 -2.17 -5.01 18.90
C VAL A 10 -1.76 -5.95 17.76
N ALA A 11 -1.99 -7.26 17.89
CA ALA A 11 -1.68 -8.23 16.84
C ALA A 11 -2.52 -8.00 15.58
N ILE A 12 -3.84 -7.80 15.73
CA ILE A 12 -4.76 -7.51 14.62
C ILE A 12 -4.39 -6.18 13.95
N PHE A 13 -4.15 -5.13 14.76
CA PHE A 13 -3.77 -3.82 14.27
C PHE A 13 -2.45 -3.86 13.49
N GLY A 14 -1.42 -4.52 14.03
CA GLY A 14 -0.14 -4.69 13.33
C GLY A 14 -0.28 -5.44 12.01
N SER A 15 -1.08 -6.51 11.99
CA SER A 15 -1.31 -7.34 10.80
C SER A 15 -2.02 -6.58 9.67
N SER A 16 -2.86 -5.60 10.01
CA SER A 16 -3.61 -4.80 9.03
C SER A 16 -2.70 -3.97 8.12
N SER A 17 -1.48 -3.64 8.57
CA SER A 17 -0.55 -2.77 7.83
C SER A 17 -0.04 -3.37 6.52
N TRP A 18 -0.11 -4.68 6.30
CA TRP A 18 0.32 -5.30 5.04
C TRP A 18 -0.78 -6.09 4.32
N LEU A 19 -1.96 -6.17 4.97
CA LEU A 19 -3.09 -6.94 4.47
C LEU A 19 -3.53 -6.47 3.07
N SER A 20 -3.53 -5.15 2.84
CA SER A 20 -3.97 -4.52 1.59
C SER A 20 -3.15 -4.98 0.38
N THR A 21 -1.83 -4.86 0.45
CA THR A 21 -0.92 -5.29 -0.60
C THR A 21 -0.93 -6.81 -0.77
N ASN A 22 -0.98 -7.56 0.34
CA ASN A 22 -1.03 -9.02 0.29
C ASN A 22 -2.30 -9.55 -0.37
N ALA A 23 -3.45 -8.88 -0.19
CA ALA A 23 -4.68 -9.23 -0.88
C ALA A 23 -4.54 -9.15 -2.41
N VAL A 24 -3.83 -8.14 -2.92
CA VAL A 24 -3.52 -8.03 -4.37
C VAL A 24 -2.65 -9.20 -4.84
N TRP A 25 -1.63 -9.56 -4.06
CA TRP A 25 -0.76 -10.69 -4.39
C TRP A 25 -1.49 -12.04 -4.37
N MET A 26 -2.47 -12.22 -3.48
CA MET A 26 -3.31 -13.41 -3.42
C MET A 26 -4.15 -13.60 -4.68
N GLU A 27 -4.66 -12.50 -5.23
CA GLU A 27 -5.51 -12.48 -6.43
C GLU A 27 -4.70 -12.33 -7.73
N LEU A 28 -3.37 -12.27 -7.64
CA LEU A 28 -2.49 -11.96 -8.77
C LEU A 28 -2.66 -12.94 -9.93
N SER A 29 -2.83 -14.24 -9.66
CA SER A 29 -3.01 -15.25 -10.70
C SER A 29 -4.24 -14.95 -11.58
N LEU A 30 -5.34 -14.49 -10.97
CA LEU A 30 -6.56 -14.11 -11.68
C LEU A 30 -6.39 -12.80 -12.45
N MET A 31 -5.65 -11.84 -11.88
CA MET A 31 -5.34 -10.57 -12.54
C MET A 31 -4.46 -10.75 -13.76
N VAL A 32 -3.45 -11.63 -13.69
CA VAL A 32 -2.55 -11.94 -14.80
C VAL A 32 -3.28 -12.55 -15.99
N GLU A 33 -4.37 -13.30 -15.76
CA GLU A 33 -5.19 -13.84 -16.85
C GLU A 33 -6.12 -12.80 -17.49
N SER A 34 -6.52 -11.79 -16.72
CA SER A 34 -7.56 -10.81 -17.13
C SER A 34 -6.99 -9.50 -17.66
N LEU A 35 -5.77 -9.13 -17.30
CA LEU A 35 -5.15 -7.83 -17.60
C LEU A 35 -4.14 -7.93 -18.75
N PRO A 36 -4.00 -6.86 -19.57
CA PRO A 36 -3.17 -6.87 -20.78
C PRO A 36 -1.68 -7.07 -20.49
N GLU A 37 -1.21 -6.78 -19.27
CA GLU A 37 0.17 -6.96 -18.88
C GLU A 37 0.59 -8.43 -18.69
N GLY A 38 -0.35 -9.34 -18.46
CA GLY A 38 -0.06 -10.74 -18.18
C GLY A 38 1.04 -10.93 -17.11
N TRP A 39 1.98 -11.84 -17.38
CA TRP A 39 3.08 -12.16 -16.46
C TRP A 39 4.11 -11.04 -16.25
N SER A 40 3.98 -9.90 -16.94
CA SER A 40 4.79 -8.71 -16.63
C SER A 40 4.20 -7.88 -15.48
N LEU A 41 2.93 -8.09 -15.13
CA LEU A 41 2.25 -7.41 -14.04
C LEU A 41 2.96 -7.54 -12.68
N PRO A 42 3.39 -8.74 -12.21
CA PRO A 42 4.06 -8.89 -10.93
C PRO A 42 5.34 -8.05 -10.84
N SER A 43 6.08 -7.93 -11.95
CA SER A 43 7.29 -7.11 -12.04
C SER A 43 6.99 -5.62 -11.87
N TYR A 44 5.92 -5.12 -12.51
CA TYR A 44 5.49 -3.73 -12.32
C TYR A 44 5.07 -3.45 -10.88
N LEU A 45 4.26 -4.34 -10.29
CA LEU A 45 3.81 -4.19 -8.90
C LEU A 45 4.99 -4.23 -7.91
N SER A 46 5.94 -5.14 -8.12
CA SER A 46 7.15 -5.21 -7.29
C SER A 46 7.97 -3.91 -7.37
N ALA A 47 8.19 -3.39 -8.58
CA ALA A 47 8.91 -2.12 -8.77
C ALA A 47 8.19 -0.96 -8.06
N VAL A 48 6.87 -0.89 -8.17
CA VAL A 48 6.04 0.15 -7.55
C VAL A 48 6.10 0.08 -6.03
N VAL A 49 6.04 -1.12 -5.45
CA VAL A 49 6.21 -1.33 -4.00
C VAL A 49 7.58 -0.84 -3.54
N GLN A 50 8.65 -1.13 -4.29
CA GLN A 50 9.98 -0.64 -3.96
C GLN A 50 10.09 0.89 -4.04
N ILE A 51 9.46 1.53 -5.03
CA ILE A 51 9.40 2.99 -5.13
C ILE A 51 8.64 3.57 -3.93
N ALA A 52 7.56 2.91 -3.48
CA ALA A 52 6.81 3.35 -2.30
C ALA A 52 7.65 3.32 -1.01
N CYS A 53 8.63 2.42 -0.90
CA CYS A 53 9.59 2.38 0.22
C CYS A 53 10.52 3.61 0.28
N ILE A 54 10.53 4.49 -0.74
CA ILE A 54 11.22 5.78 -0.66
C ILE A 54 10.53 6.70 0.36
N GLY A 55 9.21 6.56 0.59
CA GLY A 55 8.45 7.38 1.54
C GLY A 55 9.01 7.36 2.97
N PRO A 56 9.18 6.18 3.60
CA PRO A 56 9.80 6.07 4.92
C PRO A 56 11.26 6.55 4.97
N LEU A 57 11.98 6.42 3.86
CA LEU A 57 13.36 6.89 3.74
C LEU A 57 13.40 8.42 3.81
N LEU A 58 12.50 9.09 3.09
CA LEU A 58 12.31 10.54 3.18
C LEU A 58 11.87 10.97 4.59
N TYR A 59 10.90 10.27 5.20
CA TYR A 59 10.48 10.53 6.58
C TYR A 59 11.65 10.45 7.57
N SER A 60 12.48 9.41 7.46
CA SER A 60 13.65 9.21 8.32
C SER A 60 14.70 10.32 8.16
N ILE A 61 14.93 10.79 6.92
CA ILE A 61 15.84 11.93 6.66
C ILE A 61 15.29 13.21 7.28
N ILE A 62 14.00 13.51 7.06
CA ILE A 62 13.36 14.73 7.56
C ILE A 62 13.37 14.75 9.09
N HIS A 63 13.03 13.63 9.73
CA HIS A 63 13.05 13.49 11.18
C HIS A 63 14.46 13.66 11.75
N LYS A 64 15.50 13.20 11.05
CA LYS A 64 16.89 13.41 11.46
C LYS A 64 17.37 14.86 11.27
N CYS A 65 16.82 15.57 10.28
CA CYS A 65 17.21 16.94 9.96
C CYS A 65 16.35 18.01 10.67
N THR A 66 15.24 17.63 11.32
CA THR A 66 14.27 18.57 11.88
C THR A 66 13.81 18.07 13.26
N ASP A 67 13.86 18.91 14.29
CA ASP A 67 13.35 18.61 15.65
C ASP A 67 11.81 18.64 15.76
N TYR A 68 11.10 18.38 14.66
CA TYR A 68 9.64 18.47 14.62
C TYR A 68 8.99 17.16 15.06
N ASP A 69 8.27 17.18 16.19
CA ASP A 69 7.55 16.03 16.70
C ASP A 69 6.17 15.91 16.05
N ILE A 70 6.00 14.88 15.23
CA ILE A 70 4.75 14.62 14.52
C ILE A 70 3.87 13.73 15.41
N PRO A 71 2.60 14.09 15.67
CA PRO A 71 1.72 13.27 16.49
C PRO A 71 1.43 11.94 15.78
N LYS A 72 2.04 10.86 16.26
CA LYS A 72 2.04 9.55 15.60
C LYS A 72 0.66 8.92 15.46
N ALA A 73 -0.10 8.87 16.55
CA ALA A 73 -1.41 8.21 16.60
C ALA A 73 -2.41 8.75 15.55
N PRO A 74 -2.68 10.07 15.46
CA PRO A 74 -3.62 10.58 14.45
C PRO A 74 -3.10 10.40 13.02
N VAL A 75 -1.78 10.45 12.79
CA VAL A 75 -1.20 10.23 11.46
C VAL A 75 -1.40 8.79 11.01
N ILE A 76 -1.12 7.81 11.88
CA ILE A 76 -1.36 6.39 11.56
C ILE A 76 -2.85 6.16 11.27
N GLN A 77 -3.76 6.74 12.06
CA GLN A 77 -5.20 6.62 11.80
C GLN A 77 -5.61 7.24 10.45
N ALA A 78 -5.10 8.42 10.12
CA ALA A 78 -5.37 9.06 8.83
C ALA A 78 -4.85 8.22 7.64
N LEU A 79 -3.64 7.66 7.77
CA LEU A 79 -3.04 6.77 6.78
C LEU A 79 -3.88 5.50 6.60
N LEU A 80 -4.34 4.87 7.69
CA LEU A 80 -5.17 3.68 7.62
C LEU A 80 -6.52 3.95 6.94
N VAL A 81 -7.21 5.05 7.28
CA VAL A 81 -8.46 5.45 6.62
C VAL A 81 -8.25 5.68 5.13
N PHE A 82 -7.15 6.35 4.75
CA PHE A 82 -6.78 6.54 3.36
C PHE A 82 -6.51 5.21 2.65
N CYS A 83 -5.79 4.28 3.27
CA CYS A 83 -5.53 2.95 2.72
C CYS A 83 -6.82 2.13 2.53
N THR A 84 -7.77 2.24 3.46
CA THR A 84 -9.11 1.63 3.30
C THR A 84 -9.85 2.22 2.10
N ALA A 85 -9.80 3.54 1.91
CA ALA A 85 -10.39 4.17 0.72
C ALA A 85 -9.71 3.71 -0.58
N CYS A 86 -8.39 3.56 -0.60
CA CYS A 86 -7.64 3.00 -1.72
C CYS A 86 -8.06 1.55 -2.02
N GLN A 87 -8.22 0.70 -1.02
CA GLN A 87 -8.69 -0.69 -1.20
C GLN A 87 -10.11 -0.74 -1.77
N LEU A 88 -11.01 0.10 -1.26
CA LEU A 88 -12.37 0.21 -1.81
C LEU A 88 -12.34 0.68 -3.26
N ALA A 89 -11.51 1.68 -3.58
CA ALA A 89 -11.33 2.15 -4.95
C ALA A 89 -10.77 1.04 -5.86
N LEU A 90 -9.82 0.23 -5.38
CA LEU A 90 -9.28 -0.90 -6.12
C LEU A 90 -10.37 -1.88 -6.53
N ALA A 91 -11.28 -2.22 -5.61
CA ALA A 91 -12.36 -3.16 -5.88
C ALA A 91 -13.25 -2.76 -7.08
N PHE A 92 -13.35 -1.45 -7.39
CA PHE A 92 -14.13 -0.94 -8.53
C PHE A 92 -13.29 -0.53 -9.74
N LEU A 93 -11.98 -0.32 -9.58
CA LEU A 93 -11.11 0.26 -10.61
C LEU A 93 -10.01 -0.70 -11.10
N TRP A 94 -9.91 -1.91 -10.55
CA TRP A 94 -8.85 -2.86 -10.89
C TRP A 94 -8.86 -3.28 -12.36
N ASP A 95 -10.03 -3.34 -13.00
CA ASP A 95 -10.24 -3.73 -14.40
C ASP A 95 -10.09 -2.56 -15.38
N ARG A 96 -9.94 -1.34 -14.87
CA ARG A 96 -9.87 -0.14 -15.71
C ARG A 96 -8.51 -0.02 -16.39
N GLN A 97 -8.55 -0.17 -17.71
CA GLN A 97 -7.40 -0.07 -18.59
C GLN A 97 -7.33 1.32 -19.24
N MET A 98 -6.13 1.85 -19.39
CA MET A 98 -5.84 3.10 -20.10
C MET A 98 -4.77 2.83 -21.16
N TYR A 99 -4.95 3.42 -22.35
CA TYR A 99 -3.98 3.30 -23.43
C TYR A 99 -2.81 4.28 -23.22
N ILE A 100 -1.63 3.75 -22.91
CA ILE A 100 -0.43 4.54 -22.58
C ILE A 100 0.80 3.93 -23.31
N PHE A 101 1.61 4.76 -23.94
CA PHE A 101 2.81 4.35 -24.69
C PHE A 101 2.56 3.25 -25.74
N GLY A 102 1.41 3.30 -26.41
CA GLY A 102 1.07 2.36 -27.48
C GLY A 102 0.53 1.00 -27.01
N GLN A 103 0.30 0.82 -25.71
CA GLN A 103 -0.25 -0.41 -25.12
C GLN A 103 -1.35 -0.10 -24.10
N GLU A 104 -2.31 -1.01 -23.94
CA GLU A 104 -3.28 -0.94 -22.84
C GLU A 104 -2.59 -1.33 -21.53
N ARG A 105 -2.78 -0.51 -20.50
CA ARG A 105 -2.19 -0.69 -19.18
C ARG A 105 -3.19 -0.44 -18.07
N SER A 106 -3.11 -1.24 -17.03
CA SER A 106 -3.89 -1.26 -15.79
C SER A 106 -3.37 -0.20 -14.82
N VAL A 107 -3.36 1.05 -15.28
CA VAL A 107 -2.72 2.18 -14.58
C VAL A 107 -3.42 2.50 -13.27
N ALA A 108 -4.74 2.33 -13.19
CA ALA A 108 -5.49 2.50 -11.95
C ALA A 108 -5.01 1.54 -10.86
N LEU A 109 -4.88 0.25 -11.18
CA LEU A 109 -4.36 -0.77 -10.27
C LEU A 109 -2.93 -0.44 -9.81
N ILE A 110 -2.05 -0.05 -10.73
CA ILE A 110 -0.65 0.29 -10.43
C ILE A 110 -0.57 1.50 -9.48
N ILE A 111 -1.33 2.56 -9.74
CA ILE A 111 -1.35 3.77 -8.90
C ILE A 111 -1.95 3.48 -7.52
N ILE A 112 -3.02 2.71 -7.45
CA ILE A 112 -3.64 2.35 -6.18
C ILE A 112 -2.70 1.45 -5.35
N MET A 113 -2.01 0.49 -5.99
CA MET A 113 -0.98 -0.33 -5.36
C MET A 113 0.16 0.52 -4.80
N PHE A 114 0.60 1.55 -5.52
CA PHE A 114 1.60 2.50 -5.03
C PHE A 114 1.17 3.16 -3.72
N PHE A 115 -0.05 3.73 -3.68
CA PHE A 115 -0.54 4.41 -2.49
C PHE A 115 -0.73 3.45 -1.30
N MET A 116 -1.26 2.25 -1.54
CA MET A 116 -1.37 1.24 -0.49
C MET A 116 0.03 0.85 0.05
N ALA A 117 0.99 0.59 -0.83
CA ALA A 117 2.36 0.26 -0.42
C ALA A 117 3.04 1.43 0.33
N LEU A 118 2.77 2.67 -0.06
CA LEU A 118 3.32 3.86 0.59
C LEU A 118 2.78 4.01 2.01
N VAL A 119 1.47 3.81 2.20
CA VAL A 119 0.86 3.80 3.53
C VAL A 119 1.46 2.68 4.38
N ASN A 120 1.52 1.46 3.84
CA ASN A 120 2.02 0.29 4.57
C ASN A 120 3.49 0.47 5.01
N ALA A 121 4.30 1.09 4.16
CA ALA A 121 5.70 1.36 4.46
C ALA A 121 5.84 2.47 5.51
N THR A 122 5.01 3.52 5.46
CA THR A 122 5.08 4.67 6.38
C THR A 122 4.49 4.36 7.76
N SER A 123 3.41 3.59 7.85
CA SER A 123 2.80 3.18 9.13
C SER A 123 3.72 2.29 9.96
N ASN A 124 4.64 1.55 9.33
CA ASN A 124 5.60 0.68 10.01
C ASN A 124 6.77 1.44 10.65
N VAL A 125 7.04 2.67 10.20
CA VAL A 125 8.20 3.48 10.66
C VAL A 125 7.79 4.57 11.66
N LEU A 126 6.51 4.94 11.70
CA LEU A 126 5.95 5.86 12.70
C LEU A 126 5.78 5.19 14.07
#